data_AF-A0A9E4IZK6-F1
#
_entry.id   AF-A0A9E4IZK6-F1
#
_cell.length_a   1.000
_cell.length_b   1.000
_cell.length_c   1.000
_cell.angle_alpha   90.00
_cell.angle_beta   90.00
_cell.angle_gamma   90.00
#
_symmetry.space_group_name_H-M   'P 1'
#
loop_
_entity.id
_entity.type
_entity.pdbx_description
1 polymer ?
#
loop_
_entity_poly.entity_id
_entity_poly.type
_entity_poly.pdbx_seq_one_letter_code
_entity_poly.pdbx_strand_id
1 'polypeptide(L)'
;MKGLASVAAELAPKTDLLILAGETAIQDRHDLAPSAIETAGGSVICYGAPVDPGNLLLLAELDGTPVLGAPGCARSPKRNIVDLVLPRLLVGDRLTRSDITSLGHGGLLEDVPERPLPRRRIET
;
A
#
# COMPACT_ATOMS: atom_id res chain seq x y z
N MET A 1 4.84 19.98 -6.13
CA MET A 1 4.85 18.72 -6.92
C MET A 1 6.19 18.43 -7.60
N LYS A 2 6.85 19.39 -8.27
CA LYS A 2 8.10 19.13 -9.03
C LYS A 2 9.25 18.52 -8.22
N GLY A 3 9.37 18.83 -6.92
CA GLY A 3 10.46 18.34 -6.07
C GLY A 3 10.47 16.81 -5.92
N LEU A 4 9.36 16.21 -5.46
CA LEU A 4 9.28 14.77 -5.26
C LEU A 4 9.45 13.99 -6.57
N ALA A 5 8.84 14.45 -7.66
CA ALA A 5 8.97 13.82 -8.98
C ALA A 5 10.43 13.83 -9.45
N SER A 6 11.14 14.95 -9.30
CA SER A 6 12.55 15.06 -9.66
C SER A 6 13.44 14.12 -8.86
N VAL A 7 13.23 14.03 -7.55
CA VAL A 7 14.02 13.15 -6.66
C VAL A 7 13.74 11.68 -6.98
N ALA A 8 12.47 11.32 -7.18
CA ALA A 8 12.09 9.95 -7.54
C ALA A 8 12.73 9.53 -8.88
N ALA A 9 12.67 10.39 -9.91
CA ALA A 9 13.28 10.14 -11.20
C ALA A 9 14.81 9.98 -11.13
N GLU A 10 15.47 10.73 -10.25
CA GLU A 10 16.92 10.64 -10.08
C GLU A 10 17.34 9.36 -9.35
N LEU A 11 16.56 8.93 -8.36
CA LEU A 11 16.91 7.81 -7.47
C LEU A 11 16.50 6.46 -8.05
N ALA A 12 15.33 6.35 -8.70
CA ALA A 12 14.80 5.07 -9.15
C ALA A 12 15.79 4.25 -9.98
N PRO A 13 16.47 4.79 -11.02
CA PRO A 13 17.42 4.01 -11.83
C PRO A 13 18.66 3.51 -11.06
N LYS A 14 18.88 4.02 -9.83
CA LYS A 14 20.05 3.74 -8.99
C LYS A 14 19.70 2.86 -7.78
N THR A 15 18.46 2.40 -7.66
CA THR A 15 17.96 1.67 -6.49
C THR A 15 17.11 0.49 -6.89
N ASP A 16 17.12 -0.59 -6.11
CA ASP A 16 16.27 -1.76 -6.37
C ASP A 16 14.83 -1.58 -5.87
N LEU A 17 14.59 -0.62 -4.97
CA LEU A 17 13.31 -0.32 -4.36
C LEU A 17 13.30 1.13 -3.85
N LEU A 18 12.23 1.87 -4.15
CA LEU A 18 11.98 3.19 -3.59
C LEU A 18 10.85 3.11 -2.55
N ILE A 19 11.08 3.58 -1.33
CA ILE A 19 10.04 3.67 -0.30
C ILE A 19 9.70 5.14 -0.06
N LEU A 20 8.44 5.50 -0.27
CA LEU A 20 7.91 6.82 0.06
C LEU A 20 7.24 6.76 1.43
N ALA A 21 7.92 7.31 2.44
CA ALA A 21 7.40 7.43 3.81
C ALA A 21 7.00 8.89 4.09
N GLY A 22 5.75 9.23 3.78
CA GLY A 22 5.20 10.57 4.00
C GLY A 22 4.37 10.67 5.29
N GLU A 23 4.13 11.90 5.75
CA GLU A 23 3.14 12.16 6.82
C GLU A 23 1.71 12.17 6.27
N THR A 24 1.53 12.54 5.00
CA THR A 24 0.24 12.59 4.35
C THR A 24 -0.21 11.21 3.91
N ALA A 25 -1.45 10.87 4.24
CA ALA A 25 -2.13 9.70 3.74
C ALA A 25 -2.26 9.74 2.21
N ILE A 26 -2.20 8.57 1.57
CA ILE A 26 -2.48 8.39 0.15
C ILE A 26 -3.91 7.84 0.07
N GLN A 27 -4.86 8.71 -0.24
CA GLN A 27 -6.29 8.45 -0.41
C GLN A 27 -6.65 8.16 -1.87
N ASP A 28 -6.09 8.93 -2.81
CA ASP A 28 -6.44 8.81 -4.22
C ASP A 28 -5.31 9.23 -5.18
N ARG A 29 -5.58 9.12 -6.48
CA ARG A 29 -4.62 9.40 -7.57
C ARG A 29 -4.09 10.84 -7.59
N HIS A 30 -4.84 11.79 -7.05
CA HIS A 30 -4.51 13.22 -7.05
C HIS A 30 -3.62 13.62 -5.87
N ASP A 31 -3.32 12.69 -4.97
CA ASP A 31 -2.36 12.94 -3.91
C ASP A 31 -0.93 13.09 -4.44
N LEU A 32 -0.10 13.73 -3.61
CA LEU A 32 1.26 14.11 -3.97
C LEU A 32 2.12 12.93 -4.42
N ALA A 33 2.04 11.78 -3.75
CA ALA A 33 2.86 10.61 -4.05
C ALA A 33 2.53 9.99 -5.43
N PRO A 34 1.28 9.55 -5.71
CA PRO A 34 0.94 9.01 -7.03
C PRO A 34 1.15 10.05 -8.14
N SER A 35 0.74 11.30 -7.94
CA SER A 35 0.95 12.37 -8.92
C SER A 35 2.42 12.62 -9.24
N ALA A 36 3.30 12.54 -8.24
CA ALA A 36 4.74 12.71 -8.44
C ALA A 36 5.37 11.56 -9.22
N ILE A 37 4.93 10.32 -8.98
CA ILE A 37 5.40 9.15 -9.75
C ILE A 37 4.94 9.23 -11.20
N GLU A 38 3.67 9.56 -11.45
CA GLU A 38 3.16 9.76 -12.81
C GLU A 38 3.92 10.91 -13.52
N THR A 39 4.18 12.01 -12.81
CA THR A 39 4.96 13.15 -13.36
C THR A 39 6.41 12.75 -13.69
N ALA A 40 6.99 11.82 -12.93
CA ALA A 40 8.32 11.29 -13.18
C ALA A 40 8.37 10.28 -14.35
N GLY A 41 7.21 9.96 -14.96
CA GLY A 41 7.10 8.97 -16.05
C GLY A 41 6.86 7.54 -15.55
N GLY A 42 6.57 7.35 -14.27
CA GLY A 42 6.23 6.07 -13.68
C GLY A 42 4.75 5.71 -13.86
N SER A 43 4.38 4.53 -13.37
CA SER A 43 3.01 4.02 -13.41
C SER A 43 2.52 3.61 -12.03
N VAL A 44 1.28 3.97 -11.70
CA VAL A 44 0.63 3.53 -10.45
C VAL A 44 -0.04 2.18 -10.69
N ILE A 45 0.35 1.16 -9.93
CA ILE A 45 -0.21 -0.20 -10.01
C ILE A 45 -1.50 -0.28 -9.20
N CYS A 46 -1.45 0.19 -7.95
CA CYS A 46 -2.64 0.38 -7.13
C CYS A 46 -2.36 1.35 -5.98
N TYR A 47 -3.40 2.06 -5.57
CA TYR A 47 -3.48 2.71 -4.28
C TYR A 47 -4.60 2.06 -3.48
N GLY A 48 -4.37 1.97 -2.18
CA GLY A 48 -5.17 1.22 -1.24
C GLY A 48 -4.90 -0.29 -1.25
N ALA A 49 -5.23 -0.92 -0.14
CA ALA A 49 -5.21 -2.36 0.03
C ALA A 49 -6.42 -2.82 0.86
N PRO A 50 -7.02 -3.98 0.57
CA PRO A 50 -8.16 -4.51 1.34
C PRO A 50 -7.72 -5.18 2.64
N VAL A 51 -6.84 -4.51 3.40
CA VAL A 51 -6.32 -4.98 4.69
C VAL A 51 -6.34 -3.84 5.70
N ASP A 52 -6.46 -4.18 6.97
CA ASP A 52 -6.27 -3.27 8.08
C ASP A 52 -5.40 -3.98 9.16
N PRO A 53 -4.32 -3.37 9.67
CA PRO A 53 -3.78 -2.04 9.36
C PRO A 53 -3.07 -1.93 8.00
N GLY A 54 -3.21 -0.78 7.33
CA GLY A 54 -2.44 -0.45 6.11
C GLY A 54 -3.25 -0.33 4.82
N ASN A 55 -4.54 -0.04 4.92
CA ASN A 55 -5.45 0.15 3.80
C ASN A 55 -5.06 1.28 2.83
N LEU A 56 -4.08 2.13 3.17
CA LEU A 56 -3.64 3.31 2.40
C LEU A 56 -2.27 3.13 1.73
N LEU A 57 -1.96 1.89 1.35
CA LEU A 57 -0.76 1.54 0.57
C LEU A 57 -0.74 2.25 -0.78
N LEU A 58 0.44 2.63 -1.28
CA LEU A 58 0.67 2.85 -2.71
C LEU A 58 1.66 1.82 -3.23
N LEU A 59 1.33 1.20 -4.36
CA LEU A 59 2.24 0.39 -5.15
C LEU A 59 2.32 0.99 -6.55
N ALA A 60 3.54 1.28 -6.99
CA ALA A 60 3.82 1.88 -8.28
C ALA A 60 5.15 1.35 -8.82
N GLU A 61 5.50 1.75 -10.04
CA GLU A 61 6.77 1.45 -10.68
C GLU A 61 7.30 2.74 -11.32
N LEU A 62 8.62 2.94 -11.25
CA LEU A 62 9.32 4.01 -11.94
C LEU A 62 10.63 3.47 -12.49
N ASP A 63 10.83 3.54 -13.81
CA ASP A 63 12.03 3.03 -14.49
C ASP A 63 12.36 1.56 -14.12
N GLY A 64 11.35 0.68 -14.13
CA GLY A 64 11.51 -0.72 -13.73
C GLY A 64 11.71 -0.95 -12.23
N THR A 65 11.79 0.11 -11.42
CA THR A 65 12.00 0.07 -9.97
C THR A 65 10.65 0.11 -9.24
N PRO A 66 10.36 -0.87 -8.36
CA PRO A 66 9.15 -0.83 -7.55
C PRO A 66 9.19 0.38 -6.60
N VAL A 67 8.03 1.03 -6.46
CA VAL A 67 7.81 2.15 -5.55
C VAL A 67 6.73 1.75 -4.55
N LEU A 68 7.07 1.78 -3.27
CA LEU A 68 6.19 1.48 -2.15
C LEU A 68 5.89 2.74 -1.36
N GLY A 69 4.68 3.28 -1.47
CA GLY A 69 4.20 4.30 -0.54
C GLY A 69 3.74 3.65 0.75
N ALA A 70 4.52 3.83 1.80
CA ALA A 70 4.28 3.22 3.09
C ALA A 70 3.20 4.02 3.87
N PRO A 71 2.10 3.38 4.29
CA PRO A 71 1.09 4.05 5.11
C PRO A 71 1.65 4.43 6.49
N GLY A 72 1.02 5.39 7.17
CA GLY A 72 1.47 5.87 8.48
C GLY A 72 1.60 4.76 9.55
N CYS A 73 0.82 3.68 9.42
CA CYS A 73 0.91 2.50 10.30
C CYS A 73 2.25 1.76 10.19
N ALA A 74 3.07 2.00 9.15
CA ALA A 74 4.42 1.46 9.03
C ALA A 74 5.35 1.88 10.19
N ARG A 75 5.01 2.94 10.94
CA ARG A 75 5.72 3.37 12.15
C ARG A 75 5.38 2.53 13.39
N SER A 76 4.28 1.78 13.33
CA SER A 76 3.83 0.92 14.42
C SER A 76 4.58 -0.41 14.39
N PRO A 77 4.90 -1.01 15.55
CA PRO A 77 5.41 -2.39 15.60
C PRO A 77 4.32 -3.43 15.29
N LYS A 78 3.05 -3.02 15.15
CA LYS A 78 1.98 -3.91 14.75
C LYS A 78 2.15 -4.32 13.30
N ARG A 79 1.94 -5.62 13.05
CA ARG A 79 1.92 -6.17 11.70
C ARG A 79 0.91 -5.42 10.84
N ASN A 80 1.32 -5.03 9.63
CA ASN A 80 0.53 -4.27 8.68
C ASN A 80 0.84 -4.71 7.23
N ILE A 81 0.22 -4.02 6.26
CA ILE A 81 0.41 -4.31 4.83
C ILE A 81 1.87 -4.34 4.37
N VAL A 82 2.74 -3.50 4.95
CA VAL A 82 4.15 -3.39 4.55
C VAL A 82 4.87 -4.70 4.83
N ASP A 83 4.55 -5.38 5.93
CA ASP A 83 5.13 -6.68 6.27
C ASP A 83 4.74 -7.79 5.28
N LEU A 84 3.65 -7.61 4.53
CA LEU A 84 3.20 -8.55 3.50
C LEU A 84 3.80 -8.24 2.13
N VAL A 85 3.99 -6.97 1.82
CA VAL A 85 4.39 -6.48 0.50
C VAL A 85 5.91 -6.35 0.38
N LEU A 86 6.56 -5.75 1.38
CA LEU A 86 7.99 -5.44 1.34
C LEU A 86 8.88 -6.68 1.11
N PRO A 87 8.68 -7.82 1.81
CA PRO A 87 9.51 -9.01 1.58
C PRO A 87 9.41 -9.53 0.15
N ARG A 88 8.23 -9.44 -0.48
CA ARG A 88 8.03 -9.86 -1.88
C ARG A 88 8.81 -8.95 -2.84
N LEU A 89 8.73 -7.63 -2.64
CA LEU A 89 9.50 -6.68 -3.44
C LEU A 89 11.02 -6.87 -3.29
N LEU A 90 11.50 -7.14 -2.06
CA LEU A 90 12.93 -7.36 -1.79
C LEU A 90 13.51 -8.61 -2.46
N VAL A 91 12.69 -9.62 -2.75
CA VAL A 91 13.10 -10.81 -3.53
C VAL A 91 12.89 -10.63 -5.03
N GLY A 92 12.55 -9.42 -5.49
CA GLY A 92 12.38 -9.09 -6.90
C GLY A 92 11.00 -9.40 -7.48
N ASP A 93 10.01 -9.77 -6.64
CA ASP A 93 8.65 -10.05 -7.11
C ASP A 93 8.01 -8.79 -7.73
N ARG A 94 7.27 -8.97 -8.83
CA ARG A 94 6.59 -7.91 -9.57
C ARG A 94 5.10 -7.98 -9.27
N LEU A 95 4.72 -7.37 -8.14
CA LEU A 95 3.36 -7.38 -7.62
C LEU A 95 2.39 -6.65 -8.54
N THR A 96 1.24 -7.26 -8.78
CA THR A 96 0.15 -6.67 -9.54
C THR A 96 -0.95 -6.15 -8.62
N ARG A 97 -1.89 -5.37 -9.17
CA ARG A 97 -3.13 -5.02 -8.46
C ARG A 97 -3.90 -6.25 -7.96
N SER A 98 -3.84 -7.37 -8.70
CA SER A 98 -4.52 -8.61 -8.31
C SER A 98 -3.88 -9.22 -7.06
N ASP A 99 -2.56 -9.20 -6.94
CA ASP A 99 -1.85 -9.65 -5.74
C ASP A 99 -2.31 -8.88 -4.51
N ILE A 100 -2.38 -7.55 -4.60
CA ILE A 100 -2.81 -6.71 -3.48
C ILE A 100 -4.28 -6.92 -3.15
N THR A 101 -5.14 -7.03 -4.17
CA THR A 101 -6.58 -7.26 -3.97
C THR A 101 -6.84 -8.64 -3.33
N SER A 102 -6.02 -9.65 -3.63
CA SER A 102 -6.15 -11.00 -3.05
C SER A 102 -5.89 -11.08 -1.55
N LEU A 103 -5.27 -10.05 -0.95
CA LEU A 103 -5.04 -9.97 0.49
C LEU A 103 -6.36 -9.76 1.28
N GLY A 104 -7.41 -9.31 0.60
CA GLY A 104 -8.72 -9.10 1.19
C GLY A 104 -9.46 -10.42 1.32
N HIS A 105 -9.55 -10.97 2.53
CA HIS A 105 -10.36 -12.16 2.81
C HIS A 105 -11.86 -11.83 2.99
N GLY A 106 -12.22 -10.55 2.99
CA GLY A 106 -13.60 -10.04 3.08
C GLY A 106 -14.20 -10.01 4.49
N GLY A 107 -15.29 -9.24 4.66
CA GLY A 107 -16.36 -9.49 5.63
C GLY A 107 -16.10 -9.31 7.14
N LEU A 108 -14.87 -9.03 7.58
CA LEU A 108 -14.59 -8.74 9.00
C LEU A 108 -14.85 -7.27 9.29
N LEU A 109 -16.13 -6.92 9.48
CA LEU A 109 -16.46 -5.76 10.30
C LEU A 109 -15.98 -6.07 11.73
N GLU A 110 -15.23 -5.15 12.34
CA GLU A 110 -14.96 -5.21 13.78
C GLU A 110 -16.27 -5.37 14.55
N ASP A 111 -16.22 -6.02 15.71
CA ASP A 111 -17.41 -6.20 16.54
C ASP A 111 -17.94 -4.81 16.95
N VAL A 112 -19.17 -4.50 16.53
CA VAL A 112 -19.87 -3.28 16.96
C VAL A 112 -20.82 -3.62 18.12
N PRO A 113 -20.95 -2.75 19.14
CA PRO A 113 -21.83 -2.99 20.28
C PRO A 113 -23.28 -3.32 19.92
N GLU A 114 -23.75 -2.78 18.79
CA GLU A 114 -25.11 -2.91 18.27
C GLU A 114 -25.35 -4.27 17.58
N ARG A 115 -24.31 -5.11 17.46
CA ARG A 115 -24.41 -6.40 16.75
C ARG A 115 -25.12 -7.45 17.62
N PRO A 116 -26.28 -7.98 17.19
CA PRO A 116 -27.03 -8.95 17.98
C PRO A 116 -26.28 -10.29 18.14
N LEU A 117 -26.32 -10.86 19.36
CA LEU A 117 -25.80 -12.19 19.69
C LEU A 117 -26.93 -13.24 19.75
N PRO A 118 -26.68 -14.53 19.41
CA PRO A 118 -25.38 -15.16 19.16
C PRO A 118 -25.04 -15.41 17.68
N ARG A 119 -23.74 -15.45 17.36
CA ARG A 119 -23.19 -15.64 16.00
C ARG A 119 -23.36 -17.07 15.43
N ARG A 120 -23.59 -18.05 16.29
CA ARG A 120 -23.90 -19.46 15.97
C ARG A 120 -24.87 -19.95 17.05
N ARG A 121 -25.99 -20.58 16.66
CA ARG A 121 -26.86 -21.24 17.62
C ARG A 121 -26.10 -22.46 18.15
N ILE A 122 -25.94 -22.57 19.47
CA ILE A 122 -25.58 -23.86 20.07
C ILE A 122 -26.83 -24.72 19.89
N GLU A 123 -26.76 -25.69 18.98
CA GLU A 123 -27.70 -26.81 18.98
C GLU A 123 -27.24 -27.73 20.11
N THR A 124 -28.07 -27.84 21.14
CA THR A 124 -27.91 -28.80 22.24
C THR A 124 -28.72 -30.05 21.95
#